data_AF-A0A356QSB2-F1
#
_entry.id   AF-A0A356QSB2-F1
#
_cell.length_a   1.000
_cell.length_b   1.000
_cell.length_c   1.000
_cell.angle_alpha   90.00
_cell.angle_beta   90.00
_cell.angle_gamma   90.00
#
_symmetry.space_group_name_H-M   'P 1'
#
loop_
_entity.id
_entity.type
_entity.pdbx_description
1 polymer ?
#
loop_
_entity_poly.entity_id
_entity_poly.type
_entity_poly.pdbx_seq_one_letter_code
_entity_poly.pdbx_strand_id
1 'polypeptide(L)'
;MLRHAAVLFVVLFSSISILGICKGVDIADFRNQPLGEAPPFQKPDKNALVEASAQLRKSLKPLDALLSESKSGVDWRAYLDWSALEAQADAGQKLDTSVLLKLYRRFNANENGLEMYQFVTVRRALAAAIEVAVAATNDQAAETYTKRFQKLSGLVSKAAKEKTPKSLDGVGPLLARLVESRQAPGLVTKIRSAVDRPNLYMSVDESLLSSAVDRVVDRTSPVNEVVLGTPVRGTGHTSGTVFLDFLPSSQRAVTQLSFQATNLANTRSTKGPVTVCSEGLTELSAQKRIYIDDERVWADPTIASASTQTRLTGIGIKSRFGKNFIRRVASKKVSQLKPKIEAISERRAQERVRREFESETAEAIGQASQDYEHKFRRPLKAR
;
A
#
# COMPACT_ATOMS: atom_id res chain seq x y z
N MET A 1 8.35 -31.91 3.22
CA MET A 1 9.22 -31.37 2.14
C MET A 1 8.43 -30.29 1.41
N LEU A 2 8.57 -29.02 1.83
CA LEU A 2 7.93 -27.87 1.20
C LEU A 2 8.69 -27.51 -0.08
N ARG A 3 8.09 -27.78 -1.25
CA ARG A 3 8.62 -27.29 -2.53
C ARG A 3 8.26 -25.82 -2.68
N HIS A 4 9.30 -24.99 -2.73
CA HIS A 4 9.23 -23.60 -3.14
C HIS A 4 8.93 -23.57 -4.64
N ALA A 5 7.76 -23.08 -5.03
CA ALA A 5 7.43 -22.84 -6.43
C ALA A 5 7.90 -21.43 -6.81
N ALA A 6 9.10 -21.34 -7.38
CA ALA A 6 9.50 -20.22 -8.21
C ALA A 6 8.82 -20.40 -9.58
N VAL A 7 7.91 -19.51 -9.96
CA VAL A 7 7.26 -19.57 -11.28
C VAL A 7 7.88 -18.53 -12.20
N LEU A 8 8.48 -19.07 -13.28
CA LEU A 8 9.10 -18.38 -14.40
C LEU A 8 8.01 -17.73 -15.28
N PHE A 9 8.27 -16.48 -15.71
CA PHE A 9 7.45 -15.75 -16.67
C PHE A 9 7.55 -16.35 -18.08
N VAL A 10 6.42 -16.63 -18.72
CA VAL A 10 6.30 -16.78 -20.18
C VAL A 10 5.25 -15.80 -20.66
N VAL A 11 5.69 -14.87 -21.51
CA VAL A 11 4.90 -13.77 -22.07
C VAL A 11 4.33 -14.23 -23.40
N LEU A 12 3.00 -14.23 -23.53
CA LEU A 12 2.31 -14.28 -24.81
C LEU A 12 1.17 -13.27 -24.81
N PHE A 13 1.23 -12.34 -25.77
CA PHE A 13 0.29 -11.25 -25.96
C PHE A 13 -0.90 -11.69 -26.82
N SER A 14 -2.11 -11.28 -26.43
CA SER A 14 -3.10 -10.79 -27.40
C SER A 14 -4.06 -9.80 -26.75
N SER A 15 -4.09 -8.61 -27.34
CA SER A 15 -4.87 -7.40 -27.06
C SER A 15 -6.40 -7.66 -27.13
N ILE A 16 -7.27 -6.90 -26.45
CA ILE A 16 -7.67 -5.52 -26.77
C ILE A 16 -8.45 -4.98 -25.55
N SER A 17 -8.13 -3.77 -25.09
CA SER A 17 -9.02 -3.01 -24.20
C SER A 17 -9.20 -1.62 -24.77
N ILE A 18 -10.43 -1.36 -25.23
CA ILE A 18 -10.92 -0.06 -25.66
C ILE A 18 -11.25 0.71 -24.37
N LEU A 19 -10.31 1.52 -23.90
CA LEU A 19 -10.59 2.53 -22.89
C LEU A 19 -10.32 3.89 -23.51
N GLY A 20 -11.35 4.73 -23.50
CA GLY A 20 -11.30 6.11 -23.94
C GLY A 20 -10.20 6.85 -23.20
N ILE A 21 -9.10 7.07 -23.91
CA ILE A 21 -8.00 7.91 -23.48
C ILE A 21 -8.57 9.33 -23.43
N CYS A 22 -8.83 9.86 -22.23
CA CYS A 22 -8.72 11.31 -22.06
C CYS A 22 -7.36 11.66 -22.66
N LYS A 23 -7.34 12.40 -23.78
CA LYS A 23 -6.09 12.81 -24.42
C LYS A 23 -5.32 13.65 -23.41
N GLY A 24 -4.45 13.00 -22.64
CA GLY A 24 -3.43 13.67 -21.88
C GLY A 24 -2.60 14.48 -22.86
N VAL A 25 -2.08 15.62 -22.38
CA VAL A 25 -1.10 16.40 -23.13
C VAL A 25 -0.03 15.44 -23.63
N ASP A 26 0.33 15.51 -24.91
CA ASP A 26 1.39 14.70 -25.49
C ASP A 26 2.59 15.58 -25.80
N ILE A 27 3.81 15.04 -25.74
CA ILE A 27 5.00 15.78 -26.14
C ILE A 27 4.88 16.36 -27.55
N ALA A 28 4.10 15.75 -28.44
CA ALA A 28 3.81 16.25 -29.79
C ALA A 28 3.03 17.58 -29.80
N ASP A 29 2.27 17.89 -28.75
CA ASP A 29 1.48 19.13 -28.66
C ASP A 29 2.40 20.36 -28.62
N PHE A 30 3.64 20.21 -28.13
CA PHE A 30 4.65 21.26 -28.14
C PHE A 30 5.15 21.65 -29.54
N ARG A 31 4.75 20.94 -30.61
CA ARG A 31 4.95 21.41 -31.99
C ARG A 31 4.11 22.65 -32.29
N ASN A 32 2.87 22.65 -31.82
CA ASN A 32 1.88 23.68 -32.11
C ASN A 32 1.76 24.69 -30.97
N GLN A 33 2.12 24.28 -29.76
CA GLN A 33 2.11 25.10 -28.56
C GLN A 33 3.49 25.03 -27.88
N PRO A 34 4.52 25.73 -28.40
CA PRO A 34 5.83 25.74 -27.77
C PRO A 34 5.74 26.25 -26.33
N LEU A 35 6.80 26.01 -25.54
CA LEU A 35 6.82 26.38 -24.11
C LEU A 35 6.65 27.89 -23.87
N GLY A 36 6.87 28.72 -24.87
CA GLY A 36 6.76 30.17 -24.80
C GLY A 36 8.00 30.81 -24.19
N GLU A 37 7.84 32.02 -23.66
CA GLU A 37 8.90 32.73 -22.97
C GLU A 37 9.18 32.12 -21.59
N ALA A 38 10.43 32.27 -21.12
CA ALA A 38 10.81 31.84 -19.78
C ALA A 38 10.04 32.66 -18.74
N PRO A 39 9.33 32.04 -17.78
CA PRO A 39 8.86 32.75 -16.61
C PRO A 39 10.03 33.47 -15.93
N PRO A 40 9.84 34.65 -15.33
CA PRO A 40 10.94 35.37 -14.69
C PRO A 40 11.58 34.51 -13.60
N PHE A 41 12.91 34.62 -13.47
CA PHE A 41 13.64 33.96 -12.40
C PHE A 41 13.13 34.45 -11.04
N GLN A 42 12.76 33.51 -10.17
CA GLN A 42 12.31 33.81 -8.82
C GLN A 42 13.34 33.28 -7.84
N LYS A 43 13.97 34.19 -7.10
CA LYS A 43 14.94 33.78 -6.07
C LYS A 43 14.25 32.89 -5.03
N PRO A 44 14.76 31.67 -4.76
CA PRO A 44 14.17 30.81 -3.74
C PRO A 44 14.09 31.52 -2.39
N ASP A 45 12.98 31.33 -1.68
CA ASP A 45 12.76 31.95 -0.39
C ASP A 45 13.50 31.18 0.74
N LYS A 46 13.42 31.72 1.96
CA LYS A 46 14.02 31.09 3.14
C LYS A 46 13.41 29.72 3.44
N ASN A 47 12.13 29.51 3.12
CA ASN A 47 11.45 28.24 3.34
C ASN A 47 12.01 27.16 2.42
N ALA A 48 12.32 27.47 1.16
CA ALA A 48 12.94 26.54 0.23
C ALA A 48 14.29 25.99 0.74
N LEU A 49 15.12 26.83 1.37
CA LEU A 49 16.38 26.39 2.00
C LEU A 49 16.13 25.48 3.21
N VAL A 50 15.15 25.81 4.06
CA VAL A 50 14.76 24.97 5.20
C VAL A 50 14.24 23.61 4.73
N GLU A 51 13.40 23.59 3.69
CA GLU A 51 12.89 22.36 3.09
C GLU A 51 14.02 21.51 2.49
N ALA A 52 15.00 22.13 1.81
CA ALA A 52 16.15 21.41 1.26
C ALA A 52 17.00 20.77 2.38
N SER A 53 17.28 21.50 3.46
CA SER A 53 17.96 20.96 4.65
C SER A 53 17.18 19.80 5.29
N ALA A 54 15.86 19.97 5.45
CA ALA A 54 14.99 18.94 6.00
C ALA A 54 14.92 17.68 5.12
N GLN A 55 14.91 17.85 3.79
CA GLN A 55 14.92 16.75 2.83
C GLN A 55 16.27 16.01 2.86
N LEU A 56 17.39 16.73 2.97
CA LEU A 56 18.70 16.13 3.20
C LEU A 56 18.69 15.30 4.50
N ARG A 57 18.25 15.89 5.62
CA ARG A 57 18.09 15.17 6.91
C ARG A 57 17.25 13.91 6.78
N LYS A 58 16.11 14.00 6.08
CA LYS A 58 15.23 12.84 5.83
C LYS A 58 15.93 11.76 5.02
N SER A 59 16.71 12.14 4.01
CA SER A 59 17.46 11.20 3.16
C SER A 59 18.62 10.52 3.88
N LEU A 60 19.17 11.12 4.95
CA LEU A 60 20.23 10.51 5.75
C LEU A 60 19.73 9.33 6.58
N LYS A 61 18.45 9.31 7.03
CA LYS A 61 17.95 8.27 7.95
C LYS A 61 18.11 6.83 7.43
N PRO A 62 17.73 6.49 6.19
CA PRO A 62 17.92 5.13 5.69
C PRO A 62 19.39 4.77 5.48
N LEU A 63 20.24 5.75 5.16
CA LEU A 63 21.67 5.54 5.03
C LEU A 63 22.31 5.32 6.41
N ASP A 64 21.93 6.09 7.41
CA ASP A 64 22.41 5.95 8.78
C ASP A 64 22.07 4.57 9.37
N ALA A 65 20.85 4.09 9.15
CA ALA A 65 20.45 2.74 9.54
C ALA A 65 21.35 1.67 8.89
N LEU A 66 21.55 1.77 7.56
CA LEU A 66 22.43 0.85 6.83
C LEU A 66 23.87 0.89 7.35
N LEU A 67 24.42 2.09 7.57
CA LEU A 67 25.79 2.26 8.06
C LEU A 67 25.93 1.86 9.53
N SER A 68 24.86 1.82 10.30
CA SER A 68 24.92 1.34 11.70
C SER A 68 24.96 -0.19 11.77
N GLU A 69 24.35 -0.87 10.81
CA GLU A 69 24.33 -2.33 10.72
C GLU A 69 25.54 -2.90 9.96
N SER A 70 26.21 -2.09 9.15
CA SER A 70 27.36 -2.51 8.34
C SER A 70 28.66 -2.52 9.13
N LYS A 71 29.47 -3.59 8.93
CA LYS A 71 30.84 -3.67 9.46
C LYS A 71 31.75 -2.55 8.96
N SER A 72 31.55 -2.07 7.72
CA SER A 72 32.30 -0.94 7.14
C SER A 72 31.66 0.42 7.41
N GLY A 73 30.66 0.48 8.28
CA GLY A 73 29.88 1.69 8.55
C GLY A 73 30.69 2.87 9.06
N VAL A 74 31.71 2.61 9.90
CA VAL A 74 32.60 3.64 10.44
C VAL A 74 33.46 4.25 9.33
N ASP A 75 34.03 3.41 8.47
CA ASP A 75 34.85 3.84 7.34
C ASP A 75 34.04 4.66 6.33
N TRP A 76 32.80 4.24 6.06
CA TRP A 76 31.89 5.00 5.21
C TRP A 76 31.52 6.36 5.81
N ARG A 77 31.27 6.45 7.12
CA ARG A 77 31.00 7.74 7.77
C ARG A 77 32.20 8.68 7.69
N ALA A 78 33.41 8.17 7.85
CA ALA A 78 34.63 8.94 7.67
C ALA A 78 34.81 9.38 6.20
N TYR A 79 34.63 8.46 5.25
CA TYR A 79 34.74 8.75 3.82
C TYR A 79 33.72 9.79 3.35
N LEU A 80 32.49 9.73 3.82
CA LEU A 80 31.42 10.64 3.38
C LEU A 80 31.44 11.99 4.11
N ASP A 81 32.29 12.16 5.11
CA ASP A 81 32.27 13.29 6.04
C ASP A 81 30.88 13.44 6.68
N TRP A 82 30.50 12.42 7.46
CA TRP A 82 29.18 12.34 8.09
C TRP A 82 28.87 13.55 8.97
N SER A 83 29.88 14.08 9.67
CA SER A 83 29.73 15.27 10.50
C SER A 83 29.31 16.51 9.70
N ALA A 84 29.89 16.71 8.51
CA ALA A 84 29.51 17.80 7.63
C ALA A 84 28.12 17.57 6.99
N LEU A 85 27.74 16.32 6.70
CA LEU A 85 26.39 16.00 6.23
C LEU A 85 25.32 16.40 7.27
N GLU A 86 25.53 16.02 8.53
CA GLU A 86 24.62 16.36 9.63
C GLU A 86 24.56 17.88 9.84
N ALA A 87 25.71 18.55 9.82
CA ALA A 87 25.77 20.00 9.93
C ALA A 87 24.97 20.71 8.82
N GLN A 88 25.07 20.24 7.56
CA GLN A 88 24.27 20.80 6.45
C GLN A 88 22.79 20.43 6.56
N ALA A 89 22.46 19.22 7.02
CA ALA A 89 21.08 18.80 7.27
C ALA A 89 20.41 19.64 8.37
N ASP A 90 21.20 20.14 9.33
CA ASP A 90 20.76 21.00 10.43
C ASP A 90 20.93 22.50 10.18
N ALA A 91 21.51 22.89 9.06
CA ALA A 91 21.80 24.30 8.74
C ALA A 91 20.54 25.16 8.52
N GLY A 92 19.40 24.53 8.19
CA GLY A 92 18.13 25.22 7.94
C GLY A 92 18.24 26.20 6.78
N GLN A 93 18.35 27.50 7.07
CA GLN A 93 18.50 28.55 6.05
C GLN A 93 19.97 28.81 5.64
N LYS A 94 20.93 28.24 6.37
CA LYS A 94 22.36 28.56 6.25
C LYS A 94 23.15 27.47 5.52
N LEU A 95 22.57 26.90 4.46
CA LEU A 95 23.25 25.91 3.63
C LEU A 95 24.52 26.52 3.01
N ASP A 96 25.65 25.82 3.16
CA ASP A 96 26.93 26.24 2.60
C ASP A 96 27.17 25.51 1.28
N THR A 97 27.02 26.24 0.18
CA THR A 97 27.21 25.73 -1.18
C THR A 97 28.59 25.08 -1.39
N SER A 98 29.65 25.62 -0.77
CA SER A 98 31.00 25.09 -0.94
C SER A 98 31.17 23.73 -0.25
N VAL A 99 30.57 23.58 0.93
CA VAL A 99 30.54 22.31 1.68
C VAL A 99 29.67 21.29 0.96
N LEU A 100 28.47 21.68 0.53
CA LEU A 100 27.56 20.82 -0.22
C LEU A 100 28.21 20.27 -1.50
N LEU A 101 28.93 21.11 -2.27
CA LEU A 101 29.66 20.68 -3.46
C LEU A 101 30.76 19.66 -3.14
N LYS A 102 31.49 19.84 -2.04
CA LYS A 102 32.51 18.88 -1.59
C LYS A 102 31.88 17.53 -1.23
N LEU A 103 30.77 17.55 -0.47
CA LEU A 103 30.03 16.36 -0.09
C LEU A 103 29.47 15.63 -1.32
N TYR A 104 28.85 16.37 -2.24
CA TYR A 104 28.31 15.80 -3.47
C TYR A 104 29.38 15.09 -4.32
N ARG A 105 30.61 15.64 -4.41
CA ARG A 105 31.72 14.98 -5.12
C ARG A 105 32.08 13.62 -4.52
N ARG A 106 32.03 13.47 -3.18
CA ARG A 106 32.25 12.18 -2.51
C ARG A 106 31.17 11.16 -2.88
N PHE A 107 29.90 11.56 -2.90
CA PHE A 107 28.79 10.70 -3.32
C PHE A 107 28.77 10.37 -4.81
N ASN A 108 29.41 11.20 -5.63
CA ASN A 108 29.50 11.04 -7.08
C ASN A 108 30.82 10.40 -7.54
N ALA A 109 31.66 9.94 -6.60
CA ALA A 109 32.85 9.17 -6.90
C ALA A 109 32.49 7.78 -7.44
N ASN A 110 33.46 7.10 -8.05
CA ASN A 110 33.29 5.76 -8.61
C ASN A 110 33.72 4.67 -7.61
N GLU A 111 33.21 4.76 -6.38
CA GLU A 111 33.46 3.76 -5.32
C GLU A 111 32.34 2.72 -5.31
N ASN A 112 32.70 1.46 -5.11
CA ASN A 112 31.75 0.35 -5.02
C ASN A 112 30.83 0.53 -3.80
N GLY A 113 29.51 0.46 -3.99
CA GLY A 113 28.49 0.66 -2.97
C GLY A 113 27.77 2.01 -3.06
N LEU A 114 28.34 3.03 -3.72
CA LEU A 114 27.68 4.34 -3.90
C LEU A 114 26.46 4.28 -4.84
N GLU A 115 26.29 3.18 -5.56
CA GLU A 115 25.11 2.87 -6.38
C GLU A 115 23.92 2.35 -5.57
N MET A 116 24.12 1.97 -4.30
CA MET A 116 23.03 1.53 -3.44
C MET A 116 22.01 2.65 -3.23
N TYR A 117 20.72 2.30 -3.21
CA TYR A 117 19.59 3.23 -3.14
C TYR A 117 19.74 4.29 -2.04
N GLN A 118 20.23 3.90 -0.86
CA GLN A 118 20.43 4.78 0.28
C GLN A 118 21.42 5.91 -0.04
N PHE A 119 22.54 5.59 -0.70
CA PHE A 119 23.53 6.58 -1.12
C PHE A 119 23.02 7.44 -2.27
N VAL A 120 22.35 6.85 -3.26
CA VAL A 120 21.74 7.58 -4.39
C VAL A 120 20.71 8.61 -3.89
N THR A 121 19.93 8.27 -2.87
CA THR A 121 18.92 9.16 -2.31
C THR A 121 19.56 10.38 -1.66
N VAL A 122 20.66 10.20 -0.91
CA VAL A 122 21.43 11.32 -0.33
C VAL A 122 22.11 12.13 -1.42
N ARG A 123 22.70 11.50 -2.45
CA ARG A 123 23.30 12.19 -3.59
C ARG A 123 22.30 13.12 -4.29
N ARG A 124 21.07 12.66 -4.51
CA ARG A 124 19.99 13.47 -5.09
C ARG A 124 19.57 14.61 -4.17
N ALA A 125 19.47 14.36 -2.86
CA ALA A 125 19.16 15.41 -1.89
C ALA A 125 20.26 16.49 -1.82
N LEU A 126 21.54 16.10 -1.91
CA LEU A 126 22.67 17.02 -2.02
C LEU A 126 22.62 17.85 -3.30
N ALA A 127 22.38 17.22 -4.46
CA ALA A 127 22.21 17.94 -5.73
C ALA A 127 21.08 18.98 -5.64
N ALA A 128 19.95 18.59 -5.07
CA ALA A 128 18.81 19.49 -4.85
C ALA A 128 19.18 20.66 -3.93
N ALA A 129 19.84 20.40 -2.80
CA ALA A 129 20.27 21.43 -1.87
C ALA A 129 21.27 22.41 -2.51
N ILE A 130 22.19 21.91 -3.34
CA ILE A 130 23.12 22.76 -4.11
C ILE A 130 22.35 23.68 -5.06
N GLU A 131 21.41 23.15 -5.84
CA GLU A 131 20.65 23.94 -6.81
C GLU A 131 19.81 25.03 -6.12
N VAL A 132 19.16 24.73 -4.98
CA VAL A 132 18.43 25.75 -4.20
C VAL A 132 19.39 26.79 -3.64
N ALA A 133 20.49 26.37 -3.00
CA ALA A 133 21.45 27.28 -2.38
C ALA A 133 22.10 28.21 -3.42
N VAL A 134 22.55 27.66 -4.56
CA VAL A 134 23.10 28.44 -5.67
C VAL A 134 22.07 29.42 -6.21
N ALA A 135 20.82 28.99 -6.46
CA ALA A 135 19.77 29.89 -6.92
C ALA A 135 19.45 31.00 -5.90
N ALA A 136 19.60 30.72 -4.60
CA ALA A 136 19.38 31.68 -3.53
C ALA A 136 20.56 32.62 -3.26
N THR A 137 21.79 32.32 -3.69
CA THR A 137 22.97 33.13 -3.31
C THR A 137 23.84 33.60 -4.46
N ASN A 138 23.73 33.03 -5.66
CA ASN A 138 24.59 33.37 -6.79
C ASN A 138 23.96 34.45 -7.66
N ASP A 139 24.69 35.54 -7.92
CA ASP A 139 24.24 36.65 -8.77
C ASP A 139 24.03 36.25 -10.24
N GLN A 140 24.72 35.20 -10.71
CA GLN A 140 24.56 34.64 -12.06
C GLN A 140 23.42 33.61 -12.17
N ALA A 141 22.66 33.38 -11.09
CA ALA A 141 21.58 32.39 -11.08
C ALA A 141 20.49 32.69 -12.13
N ALA A 142 20.13 33.96 -12.31
CA ALA A 142 19.13 34.37 -13.29
C ALA A 142 19.58 34.08 -14.73
N GLU A 143 20.83 34.40 -15.08
CA GLU A 143 21.39 34.12 -16.40
C GLU A 143 21.48 32.60 -16.66
N THR A 144 21.93 31.85 -15.66
CA THR A 144 22.02 30.38 -15.72
C THR A 144 20.65 29.76 -15.93
N TYR A 145 19.61 30.26 -15.24
CA TYR A 145 18.24 29.85 -15.42
C TYR A 145 17.75 30.12 -16.85
N THR A 146 17.99 31.30 -17.41
CA THR A 146 17.59 31.65 -18.79
C THR A 146 18.23 30.71 -19.81
N LYS A 147 19.55 30.46 -19.71
CA LYS A 147 20.26 29.51 -20.58
C LYS A 147 19.71 28.08 -20.45
N ARG A 148 19.39 27.66 -19.22
CA ARG A 148 18.80 26.35 -18.92
C ARG A 148 17.42 26.20 -19.56
N PHE A 149 16.57 27.23 -19.44
CA PHE A 149 15.25 27.25 -20.07
C PHE A 149 15.35 27.17 -21.59
N GLN A 150 16.21 27.98 -22.23
CA GLN A 150 16.40 27.95 -23.68
C GLN A 150 16.83 26.56 -24.17
N LYS A 151 17.78 25.93 -23.46
CA LYS A 151 18.22 24.57 -23.77
C LYS A 151 17.09 23.54 -23.60
N LEU A 152 16.33 23.62 -22.51
CA LEU A 152 15.18 22.75 -22.27
C LEU A 152 14.12 22.92 -23.37
N SER A 153 13.82 24.16 -23.77
CA SER A 153 12.87 24.45 -24.84
C SER A 153 13.32 23.85 -26.17
N GLY A 154 14.58 24.02 -26.54
CA GLY A 154 15.13 23.39 -27.74
C GLY A 154 15.01 21.86 -27.73
N LEU A 155 15.29 21.23 -26.60
CA LEU A 155 15.18 19.77 -26.43
C LEU A 155 13.74 19.28 -26.47
N VAL A 156 12.80 19.98 -25.81
CA VAL A 156 11.37 19.64 -25.86
C VAL A 156 10.83 19.80 -27.28
N SER A 157 11.18 20.87 -28.00
CA SER A 157 10.78 21.04 -29.40
C SER A 157 11.37 19.96 -30.31
N LYS A 158 12.63 19.56 -30.08
CA LYS A 158 13.25 18.45 -30.80
C LYS A 158 12.53 17.14 -30.52
N ALA A 159 12.25 16.83 -29.25
CA ALA A 159 11.54 15.63 -28.86
C ALA A 159 10.11 15.57 -29.40
N ALA A 160 9.41 16.71 -29.41
CA ALA A 160 8.10 16.84 -30.03
C ALA A 160 8.14 16.46 -31.52
N LYS A 161 9.21 16.84 -32.25
CA LYS A 161 9.42 16.52 -33.68
C LYS A 161 9.84 15.08 -33.92
N GLU A 162 10.79 14.55 -33.16
CA GLU A 162 11.38 13.24 -33.40
C GLU A 162 10.53 12.09 -32.84
N LYS A 163 9.79 12.31 -31.75
CA LYS A 163 8.94 11.30 -31.10
C LYS A 163 9.67 9.99 -30.75
N THR A 164 10.96 10.08 -30.43
CA THR A 164 11.78 8.93 -30.03
C THR A 164 12.17 9.02 -28.55
N PRO A 165 12.35 7.90 -27.84
CA PRO A 165 12.86 7.91 -26.47
C PRO A 165 14.19 8.67 -26.34
N LYS A 166 15.13 8.44 -27.27
CA LYS A 166 16.45 9.08 -27.28
C LYS A 166 16.40 10.61 -27.36
N SER A 167 15.37 11.17 -28.00
CA SER A 167 15.18 12.62 -28.09
C SER A 167 14.85 13.27 -26.74
N LEU A 168 14.40 12.48 -25.75
CA LEU A 168 14.03 12.92 -24.40
C LEU A 168 15.19 12.87 -23.40
N ASP A 169 16.31 12.22 -23.71
CA ASP A 169 17.42 11.99 -22.77
C ASP A 169 17.92 13.29 -22.10
N GLY A 170 17.93 14.41 -22.83
CA GLY A 170 18.34 15.71 -22.30
C GLY A 170 17.26 16.48 -21.55
N VAL A 171 15.98 16.12 -21.71
CA VAL A 171 14.84 16.82 -21.10
C VAL A 171 14.79 16.55 -19.60
N GLY A 172 14.87 15.27 -19.21
CA GLY A 172 14.79 14.84 -17.81
C GLY A 172 15.78 15.54 -16.87
N PRO A 173 17.10 15.54 -17.16
CA PRO A 173 18.09 16.18 -16.30
C PRO A 173 17.89 17.70 -16.13
N LEU A 174 17.48 18.41 -17.19
CA LEU A 174 17.22 19.85 -17.10
C LEU A 174 15.93 20.15 -16.32
N LEU A 175 14.92 19.31 -16.49
CA LEU A 175 13.66 19.40 -15.75
C LEU A 175 13.88 19.14 -14.26
N ALA A 176 14.71 18.15 -13.91
CA ALA A 176 15.11 17.87 -12.52
C ALA A 176 15.76 19.10 -11.88
N ARG A 177 16.69 19.78 -12.57
CA ARG A 177 17.33 21.00 -12.05
C ARG A 177 16.35 22.15 -11.83
N LEU A 178 15.31 22.29 -12.66
CA LEU A 178 14.25 23.31 -12.43
C LEU A 178 13.43 22.99 -11.18
N VAL A 179 13.06 21.72 -11.00
CA VAL A 179 12.37 21.24 -9.79
C VAL A 179 13.22 21.51 -8.54
N GLU A 180 14.48 21.10 -8.60
CA GLU A 180 15.45 21.24 -7.53
C GLU A 180 15.67 22.71 -7.16
N SER A 181 15.88 23.60 -8.13
CA SER A 181 16.00 25.05 -7.91
C SER A 181 14.68 25.79 -7.65
N ARG A 182 13.56 25.06 -7.52
CA ARG A 182 12.19 25.60 -7.31
C ARG A 182 11.76 26.64 -8.36
N GLN A 183 12.23 26.48 -9.60
CA GLN A 183 11.93 27.39 -10.69
C GLN A 183 10.80 26.87 -11.59
N ALA A 184 9.97 27.80 -12.07
CA ALA A 184 8.95 27.57 -13.09
C ALA A 184 8.06 26.32 -12.84
N PRO A 185 7.41 26.18 -11.66
CA PRO A 185 6.65 24.98 -11.31
C PRO A 185 5.53 24.66 -12.30
N GLY A 186 4.83 25.68 -12.83
CA GLY A 186 3.80 25.47 -13.85
C GLY A 186 4.35 24.90 -15.16
N LEU A 187 5.54 25.31 -15.58
CA LEU A 187 6.23 24.77 -16.75
C LEU A 187 6.65 23.32 -16.52
N VAL A 188 7.21 23.04 -15.34
CA VAL A 188 7.61 21.69 -14.94
C VAL A 188 6.41 20.77 -15.01
N THR A 189 5.28 21.17 -14.43
CA THR A 189 4.03 20.39 -14.50
C THR A 189 3.57 20.20 -15.94
N LYS A 190 3.59 21.26 -16.77
CA LYS A 190 3.18 21.17 -18.19
C LYS A 190 4.03 20.16 -18.97
N ILE A 191 5.36 20.20 -18.80
CA ILE A 191 6.27 19.26 -19.47
C ILE A 191 6.04 17.85 -18.90
N ARG A 192 6.04 17.68 -17.57
CA ARG A 192 5.79 16.37 -16.95
C ARG A 192 4.50 15.76 -17.46
N SER A 193 3.37 16.46 -17.42
CA SER A 193 2.10 15.93 -17.93
C SER A 193 2.15 15.43 -19.39
N ALA A 194 3.10 15.94 -20.19
CA ALA A 194 3.30 15.53 -21.58
C ALA A 194 4.27 14.35 -21.79
N VAL A 195 5.17 14.11 -20.83
CA VAL A 195 6.20 13.06 -20.92
C VAL A 195 6.05 11.96 -19.87
N ASP A 196 5.35 12.24 -18.79
CA ASP A 196 5.16 11.38 -17.62
C ASP A 196 4.14 10.30 -18.00
N ARG A 197 4.67 9.27 -18.65
CA ARG A 197 3.96 8.04 -18.93
C ARG A 197 4.38 7.02 -17.87
N PRO A 198 3.49 6.09 -17.49
CA PRO A 198 3.89 4.96 -16.65
C PRO A 198 5.15 4.31 -17.21
N ASN A 199 6.23 4.29 -16.42
CA ASN A 199 7.50 3.65 -16.78
C ASN A 199 7.42 2.11 -16.68
N LEU A 200 6.34 1.61 -16.08
CA LEU A 200 5.97 0.20 -16.03
C LEU A 200 4.44 0.10 -16.17
N TYR A 201 3.99 -0.74 -17.10
CA TYR A 201 2.61 -1.20 -17.15
C TYR A 201 2.60 -2.68 -16.81
N MET A 202 1.83 -3.05 -15.79
CA MET A 202 1.68 -4.43 -15.34
C MET A 202 0.20 -4.77 -15.32
N SER A 203 -0.17 -5.81 -16.06
CA SER A 203 -1.49 -6.44 -16.01
C SER A 203 -1.35 -7.80 -15.34
N VAL A 204 -2.23 -8.08 -14.39
CA VAL A 204 -2.35 -9.39 -13.75
C VAL A 204 -3.76 -9.86 -14.01
N ASP A 205 -3.92 -11.10 -14.47
CA ASP A 205 -5.23 -11.70 -14.61
C ASP A 205 -5.73 -12.19 -13.25
N GLU A 206 -7.02 -12.00 -12.98
CA GLU A 206 -7.64 -12.42 -11.72
C GLU A 206 -7.44 -13.93 -11.48
N SER A 207 -7.53 -14.74 -12.54
CA SER A 207 -7.33 -16.19 -12.50
C SER A 207 -5.97 -16.62 -11.94
N LEU A 208 -4.92 -15.79 -12.12
CA LEU A 208 -3.60 -16.08 -11.59
C LEU A 208 -3.61 -15.98 -10.06
N LEU A 209 -4.23 -14.94 -9.50
CA LEU A 209 -4.26 -14.72 -8.06
C LEU A 209 -5.34 -15.56 -7.37
N SER A 210 -6.50 -15.71 -8.01
CA SER A 210 -7.61 -16.50 -7.46
C SER A 210 -7.20 -17.96 -7.26
N SER A 211 -6.37 -18.53 -8.15
CA SER A 211 -5.86 -19.91 -7.98
C SER A 211 -5.10 -20.16 -6.67
N ALA A 212 -4.51 -19.12 -6.07
CA ALA A 212 -3.78 -19.20 -4.81
C ALA A 212 -4.64 -18.92 -3.58
N VAL A 213 -5.80 -18.30 -3.76
CA VAL A 213 -6.68 -17.81 -2.68
C VAL A 213 -7.96 -18.64 -2.58
N ASP A 214 -8.57 -18.94 -3.73
CA ASP A 214 -9.85 -19.58 -3.85
C ASP A 214 -9.79 -20.97 -3.26
N ARG A 215 -10.59 -21.19 -2.21
CA ARG A 215 -10.61 -22.46 -1.50
C ARG A 215 -11.94 -22.72 -0.87
N VAL A 216 -12.31 -23.99 -0.85
CA VAL A 216 -13.44 -24.46 -0.04
C VAL A 216 -12.99 -24.54 1.41
N VAL A 217 -13.86 -24.10 2.30
CA VAL A 217 -13.74 -24.26 3.74
C VAL A 217 -14.72 -25.34 4.17
N ASP A 218 -14.20 -26.39 4.78
CA ASP A 218 -14.98 -27.40 5.50
C ASP A 218 -14.28 -27.63 6.85
N ARG A 219 -14.91 -27.18 7.93
CA ARG A 219 -14.35 -27.26 9.28
C ARG A 219 -15.41 -27.66 10.29
N THR A 220 -15.09 -28.65 11.11
CA THR A 220 -15.89 -29.00 12.29
C THR A 220 -15.19 -28.48 13.54
N SER A 221 -15.91 -27.70 14.35
CA SER A 221 -15.38 -27.07 15.57
C SER A 221 -16.32 -27.29 16.76
N PRO A 222 -15.79 -27.41 17.99
CA PRO A 222 -16.63 -27.49 19.18
C PRO A 222 -17.35 -26.17 19.43
N VAL A 223 -18.63 -26.24 19.79
CA VAL A 223 -19.37 -25.10 20.35
C VAL A 223 -19.24 -25.18 21.87
N ASN A 224 -18.67 -24.16 22.49
CA ASN A 224 -18.56 -24.07 23.95
C ASN A 224 -18.73 -22.62 24.37
N GLU A 225 -19.95 -22.25 24.73
CA GLU A 225 -20.32 -20.87 25.01
C GLU A 225 -21.27 -20.75 26.19
N VAL A 226 -21.44 -19.55 26.73
CA VAL A 226 -22.48 -19.26 27.74
C VAL A 226 -23.48 -18.29 27.13
N VAL A 227 -24.74 -18.70 27.00
CA VAL A 227 -25.84 -17.87 26.43
C VAL A 227 -26.86 -17.61 27.53
N LEU A 228 -27.15 -16.34 27.81
CA LEU A 228 -28.08 -15.93 28.88
C LEU A 228 -27.79 -16.62 30.23
N GLY A 229 -26.50 -16.72 30.59
CA GLY A 229 -26.03 -17.35 31.83
C GLY A 229 -26.14 -18.89 31.85
N THR A 230 -26.44 -19.53 30.71
CA THR A 230 -26.54 -20.99 30.60
C THR A 230 -25.44 -21.52 29.68
N PRO A 231 -24.62 -22.49 30.12
CA PRO A 231 -23.62 -23.10 29.25
C PRO A 231 -24.29 -23.89 28.12
N VAL A 232 -23.82 -23.65 26.90
CA VAL A 232 -24.22 -24.30 25.65
C VAL A 232 -23.00 -25.03 25.12
N ARG A 233 -23.12 -26.35 24.92
CA ARG A 233 -22.05 -27.19 24.39
C ARG A 233 -22.54 -27.98 23.18
N GLY A 234 -21.65 -28.23 22.23
CA GLY A 234 -22.04 -28.89 21.00
C GLY A 234 -20.91 -28.96 19.98
N THR A 235 -21.29 -29.20 18.74
CA THR A 235 -20.41 -29.19 17.58
C THR A 235 -21.04 -28.37 16.46
N GLY A 236 -20.22 -27.62 15.75
CA GLY A 236 -20.61 -26.83 14.58
C GLY A 236 -19.80 -27.27 13.37
N HIS A 237 -20.48 -27.50 12.26
CA HIS A 237 -19.89 -27.82 10.97
C HIS A 237 -20.06 -26.61 10.05
N THR A 238 -18.96 -25.97 9.67
CA THR A 238 -18.92 -24.81 8.78
C THR A 238 -18.48 -25.26 7.40
N SER A 239 -19.32 -25.01 6.39
CA SER A 239 -19.02 -25.25 4.99
C SER A 239 -19.16 -23.95 4.20
N GLY A 240 -18.19 -23.60 3.37
CA GLY A 240 -18.22 -22.35 2.62
C GLY A 240 -17.07 -22.21 1.64
N THR A 241 -16.91 -21.01 1.11
CA THR A 241 -15.87 -20.67 0.14
C THR A 241 -15.24 -19.34 0.47
N VAL A 242 -13.93 -19.25 0.23
CA VAL A 242 -13.20 -18.00 0.14
C VAL A 242 -12.86 -17.79 -1.33
N PHE A 243 -13.05 -16.58 -1.83
CA PHE A 243 -12.70 -16.20 -3.19
C PHE A 243 -12.16 -14.77 -3.26
N LEU A 244 -11.42 -14.50 -4.32
CA LEU A 244 -10.87 -13.18 -4.63
C LEU A 244 -11.52 -12.62 -5.89
N ASP A 245 -11.98 -11.37 -5.82
CA ASP A 245 -12.50 -10.63 -6.99
C ASP A 245 -11.68 -9.36 -7.24
N PHE A 246 -11.49 -8.98 -8.50
CA PHE A 246 -11.01 -7.64 -8.86
C PHE A 246 -12.18 -6.67 -9.02
N LEU A 247 -12.05 -5.49 -8.39
CA LEU A 247 -13.06 -4.44 -8.47
C LEU A 247 -12.59 -3.31 -9.42
N PRO A 248 -13.45 -2.84 -10.33
CA PRO A 248 -13.10 -1.78 -11.25
C PRO A 248 -12.86 -0.47 -10.49
N SER A 249 -11.78 0.22 -10.85
CA SER A 249 -11.42 1.50 -10.25
C SER A 249 -10.53 2.29 -11.20
N SER A 250 -10.82 3.58 -11.37
CA SER A 250 -10.07 4.49 -12.23
C SER A 250 -8.83 5.12 -11.56
N GLN A 251 -8.69 4.94 -10.25
CA GLN A 251 -7.66 5.61 -9.46
C GLN A 251 -6.55 4.67 -8.97
N ARG A 252 -6.89 3.39 -8.76
CA ARG A 252 -6.02 2.40 -8.10
C ARG A 252 -6.52 0.99 -8.36
N ALA A 253 -5.66 0.00 -8.22
CA ALA A 253 -6.10 -1.39 -8.25
C ALA A 253 -6.82 -1.72 -6.93
N VAL A 254 -7.95 -2.42 -7.03
CA VAL A 254 -8.78 -2.81 -5.90
C VAL A 254 -9.11 -4.29 -6.02
N THR A 255 -8.86 -5.04 -4.96
CA THR A 255 -9.24 -6.46 -4.87
C THR A 255 -10.09 -6.68 -3.62
N GLN A 256 -11.02 -7.61 -3.68
CA GLN A 256 -11.85 -7.99 -2.55
C GLN A 256 -11.69 -9.47 -2.25
N LEU A 257 -11.31 -9.76 -1.01
CA LEU A 257 -11.41 -11.10 -0.45
C LEU A 257 -12.80 -11.26 0.14
N SER A 258 -13.52 -12.30 -0.30
CA SER A 258 -14.89 -12.59 0.13
C SER A 258 -14.94 -13.99 0.73
N PHE A 259 -15.61 -14.13 1.87
CA PHE A 259 -15.93 -15.40 2.51
C PHE A 259 -17.44 -15.52 2.63
N GLN A 260 -17.98 -16.65 2.19
CA GLN A 260 -19.40 -17.00 2.33
C GLN A 260 -19.50 -18.42 2.86
N ALA A 261 -20.24 -18.62 3.95
CA ALA A 261 -20.35 -19.93 4.56
C ALA A 261 -21.67 -20.15 5.29
N THR A 262 -21.97 -21.42 5.53
CA THR A 262 -23.05 -21.88 6.38
C THR A 262 -22.48 -22.71 7.51
N ASN A 263 -22.89 -22.42 8.75
CA ASN A 263 -22.58 -23.21 9.93
C ASN A 263 -23.82 -23.94 10.44
N LEU A 264 -23.75 -25.26 10.51
CA LEU A 264 -24.75 -26.14 11.09
C LEU A 264 -24.27 -26.62 12.47
N ALA A 265 -24.95 -26.18 13.53
CA ALA A 265 -24.56 -26.44 14.90
C ALA A 265 -25.57 -27.34 15.62
N ASN A 266 -25.09 -28.41 16.24
CA ASN A 266 -25.84 -29.26 17.14
C ASN A 266 -25.42 -28.96 18.58
N THR A 267 -26.35 -28.44 19.38
CA THR A 267 -26.05 -27.91 20.71
C THR A 267 -26.97 -28.47 21.79
N ARG A 268 -26.44 -28.51 23.01
CA ARG A 268 -27.14 -28.90 24.22
C ARG A 268 -26.85 -27.89 25.32
N SER A 269 -27.90 -27.48 26.03
CA SER A 269 -27.80 -26.65 27.23
C SER A 269 -28.59 -27.31 28.36
N THR A 270 -28.14 -27.13 29.61
CA THR A 270 -28.81 -27.70 30.78
C THR A 270 -28.94 -26.65 31.87
N LYS A 271 -30.16 -26.49 32.41
CA LYS A 271 -30.46 -25.59 33.54
C LYS A 271 -31.42 -26.28 34.50
N GLY A 272 -30.94 -26.57 35.70
CA GLY A 272 -31.70 -27.35 36.70
C GLY A 272 -32.08 -28.74 36.15
N PRO A 273 -33.35 -29.16 36.25
CA PRO A 273 -33.78 -30.49 35.78
C PRO A 273 -34.01 -30.56 34.26
N VAL A 274 -33.83 -29.46 33.52
CA VAL A 274 -34.16 -29.35 32.09
C VAL A 274 -32.91 -29.32 31.24
N THR A 275 -32.85 -30.20 30.24
CA THR A 275 -31.84 -30.20 29.17
C THR A 275 -32.53 -29.89 27.86
N VAL A 276 -32.03 -28.90 27.13
CA VAL A 276 -32.53 -28.48 25.82
C VAL A 276 -31.51 -28.88 24.76
N CYS A 277 -31.96 -29.57 23.73
CA CYS A 277 -31.19 -29.85 22.52
C CYS A 277 -31.71 -28.98 21.39
N SER A 278 -30.80 -28.35 20.65
CA SER A 278 -31.12 -27.42 19.56
C SER A 278 -30.18 -27.58 18.39
N GLU A 279 -30.73 -27.38 17.20
CA GLU A 279 -30.00 -27.16 15.97
C GLU A 279 -29.95 -25.67 15.66
N GLY A 280 -28.81 -25.19 15.18
CA GLY A 280 -28.61 -23.83 14.71
C GLY A 280 -28.09 -23.83 13.28
N LEU A 281 -28.70 -23.01 12.43
CA LEU A 281 -28.21 -22.67 11.10
C LEU A 281 -27.72 -21.22 11.16
N THR A 282 -26.44 -20.99 10.88
CA THR A 282 -25.89 -19.64 10.80
C THR A 282 -25.28 -19.38 9.44
N GLU A 283 -25.82 -18.41 8.71
CA GLU A 283 -25.19 -17.88 7.50
C GLU A 283 -24.11 -16.88 7.91
N LEU A 284 -22.94 -16.98 7.30
CA LEU A 284 -21.75 -16.20 7.63
C LEU A 284 -21.23 -15.54 6.36
N SER A 285 -20.87 -14.26 6.46
CA SER A 285 -20.07 -13.62 5.43
C SER A 285 -18.99 -12.72 6.00
N ALA A 286 -17.87 -12.62 5.30
CA ALA A 286 -16.84 -11.63 5.58
C ALA A 286 -16.23 -11.09 4.29
N GLN A 287 -15.84 -9.83 4.31
CA GLN A 287 -15.22 -9.17 3.19
C GLN A 287 -14.09 -8.26 3.65
N LYS A 288 -13.01 -8.23 2.88
CA LYS A 288 -11.89 -7.32 3.08
C LYS A 288 -11.41 -6.79 1.74
N ARG A 289 -11.36 -5.46 1.63
CA ARG A 289 -10.87 -4.79 0.42
C ARG A 289 -9.41 -4.43 0.59
N ILE A 290 -8.63 -4.76 -0.44
CA ILE A 290 -7.20 -4.49 -0.54
C ILE A 290 -7.02 -3.49 -1.68
N TYR A 291 -6.14 -2.52 -1.44
CA TYR A 291 -5.84 -1.42 -2.34
C TYR A 291 -4.36 -1.41 -2.66
N ILE A 292 -4.07 -1.14 -3.94
CA ILE A 292 -2.71 -1.05 -4.46
C ILE A 292 -2.64 0.20 -5.34
N ASP A 293 -1.74 1.11 -4.99
CA ASP A 293 -1.39 2.30 -5.79
C ASP A 293 0.13 2.42 -5.93
N ASP A 294 0.60 3.50 -6.54
CA ASP A 294 2.03 3.80 -6.72
C ASP A 294 2.78 4.03 -5.40
N GLU A 295 2.05 4.07 -4.28
CA GLU A 295 2.57 4.36 -2.97
C GLU A 295 2.75 3.13 -2.09
N ARG A 296 1.73 2.29 -2.00
CA ARG A 296 1.67 1.23 -1.00
C ARG A 296 0.63 0.17 -1.34
N VAL A 297 0.70 -0.94 -0.62
CA VAL A 297 -0.38 -1.92 -0.49
C VAL A 297 -0.98 -1.79 0.91
N TRP A 298 -2.30 -1.68 1.00
CA TRP A 298 -3.03 -1.63 2.28
C TRP A 298 -4.42 -2.23 2.15
N ALA A 299 -5.12 -2.40 3.27
CA ALA A 299 -6.47 -2.95 3.28
C ALA A 299 -7.38 -2.21 4.27
N ASP A 300 -8.67 -2.25 3.99
CA ASP A 300 -9.69 -1.83 4.95
C ASP A 300 -9.84 -2.86 6.08
N PRO A 301 -10.43 -2.48 7.22
CA PRO A 301 -10.85 -3.44 8.23
C PRO A 301 -11.84 -4.47 7.65
N THR A 302 -11.77 -5.71 8.13
CA THR A 302 -12.75 -6.74 7.76
C THR A 302 -14.18 -6.33 8.18
N ILE A 303 -15.10 -6.41 7.22
CA ILE A 303 -16.54 -6.31 7.45
C ILE A 303 -17.10 -7.74 7.49
N ALA A 304 -17.85 -8.09 8.52
CA ALA A 304 -18.49 -9.40 8.64
C ALA A 304 -19.97 -9.26 8.99
N SER A 305 -20.76 -10.23 8.53
CA SER A 305 -22.16 -10.40 8.92
C SER A 305 -22.42 -11.86 9.30
N ALA A 306 -23.42 -12.05 10.15
CA ALA A 306 -23.95 -13.36 10.47
C ALA A 306 -25.48 -13.26 10.53
N SER A 307 -26.17 -14.37 10.29
CA SER A 307 -27.61 -14.49 10.50
C SER A 307 -27.88 -15.86 11.09
N THR A 308 -28.41 -15.93 12.32
CA THR A 308 -28.60 -17.20 13.04
C THR A 308 -30.07 -17.52 13.21
N GLN A 309 -30.44 -18.74 12.80
CA GLN A 309 -31.74 -19.33 13.08
C GLN A 309 -31.57 -20.59 13.92
N THR A 310 -32.45 -20.78 14.90
CA THR A 310 -32.40 -21.92 15.80
C THR A 310 -33.72 -22.70 15.80
N ARG A 311 -33.59 -24.02 15.93
CA ARG A 311 -34.71 -24.93 16.09
C ARG A 311 -34.48 -25.81 17.31
N LEU A 312 -35.50 -25.90 18.15
CA LEU A 312 -35.54 -26.86 19.23
C LEU A 312 -35.74 -28.27 18.65
N THR A 313 -34.81 -29.19 18.95
CA THR A 313 -34.90 -30.60 18.51
C THR A 313 -35.33 -31.54 19.62
N GLY A 314 -35.10 -31.18 20.88
CA GLY A 314 -35.55 -32.00 22.01
C GLY A 314 -35.46 -31.34 23.37
N ILE A 315 -36.28 -31.82 24.32
CA ILE A 315 -36.23 -31.42 25.72
C ILE A 315 -36.18 -32.68 26.60
N GLY A 316 -35.05 -32.86 27.29
CA GLY A 316 -34.86 -33.87 28.34
C GLY A 316 -35.21 -33.31 29.72
N ILE A 317 -35.90 -34.11 30.54
CA ILE A 317 -36.28 -33.73 31.92
C ILE A 317 -35.83 -34.82 32.88
N LYS A 318 -34.96 -34.47 33.82
CA LYS A 318 -34.42 -35.38 34.84
C LYS A 318 -35.33 -35.55 36.07
N SER A 319 -36.41 -34.76 36.21
CA SER A 319 -37.36 -34.87 37.33
C SER A 319 -38.20 -36.16 37.26
N ARG A 320 -38.46 -36.79 38.42
CA ARG A 320 -39.34 -37.96 38.54
C ARG A 320 -40.83 -37.59 38.52
N PHE A 321 -41.19 -36.37 38.93
CA PHE A 321 -42.57 -35.87 39.00
C PHE A 321 -42.79 -34.66 38.08
N GLY A 322 -44.02 -34.47 37.58
CA GLY A 322 -44.42 -33.26 36.84
C GLY A 322 -43.82 -33.09 35.44
N LYS A 323 -43.31 -34.17 34.81
CA LYS A 323 -42.57 -34.11 33.53
C LYS A 323 -43.31 -33.34 32.43
N ASN A 324 -44.61 -33.58 32.24
CA ASN A 324 -45.39 -32.94 31.18
C ASN A 324 -45.60 -31.44 31.41
N PHE A 325 -45.78 -31.02 32.67
CA PHE A 325 -45.88 -29.61 33.03
C PHE A 325 -44.55 -28.89 32.84
N ILE A 326 -43.46 -29.46 33.37
CA ILE A 326 -42.10 -28.91 33.22
C ILE A 326 -41.74 -28.76 31.74
N ARG A 327 -42.10 -29.75 30.89
CA ARG A 327 -41.87 -29.69 29.44
C ARG A 327 -42.59 -28.51 28.81
N ARG A 328 -43.89 -28.33 29.10
CA ARG A 328 -44.71 -27.26 28.52
C ARG A 328 -44.19 -25.88 28.92
N VAL A 329 -43.82 -25.70 30.19
CA VAL A 329 -43.23 -24.44 30.69
C VAL A 329 -41.87 -24.19 30.04
N ALA A 330 -41.02 -25.21 29.95
CA ALA A 330 -39.71 -25.11 29.29
C ALA A 330 -39.84 -24.73 27.81
N SER A 331 -40.71 -25.41 27.04
CA SER A 331 -40.97 -25.09 25.63
C SER A 331 -41.44 -23.64 25.46
N LYS A 332 -42.40 -23.19 26.29
CA LYS A 332 -42.89 -21.81 26.26
C LYS A 332 -41.77 -20.82 26.57
N LYS A 333 -40.93 -21.10 27.56
CA LYS A 333 -39.83 -20.22 27.95
C LYS A 333 -38.73 -20.14 26.88
N VAL A 334 -38.38 -21.27 26.26
CA VAL A 334 -37.41 -21.31 25.15
C VAL A 334 -37.94 -20.51 23.96
N SER A 335 -39.21 -20.68 23.59
CA SER A 335 -39.83 -19.90 22.51
C SER A 335 -39.80 -18.40 22.79
N GLN A 336 -40.07 -17.96 24.01
CA GLN A 336 -39.98 -16.55 24.41
C GLN A 336 -38.55 -16.00 24.37
N LEU A 337 -37.54 -16.84 24.66
CA LEU A 337 -36.14 -16.43 24.67
C LEU A 337 -35.46 -16.55 23.31
N LYS A 338 -36.07 -17.27 22.35
CA LYS A 338 -35.49 -17.56 21.03
C LYS A 338 -34.92 -16.34 20.32
N PRO A 339 -35.65 -15.20 20.16
CA PRO A 339 -35.09 -14.03 19.46
C PRO A 339 -33.85 -13.45 20.15
N LYS A 340 -33.82 -13.48 21.49
CA LYS A 340 -32.65 -13.01 22.26
C LYS A 340 -31.46 -13.95 22.15
N ILE A 341 -31.71 -15.27 22.10
CA ILE A 341 -30.68 -16.28 21.89
C ILE A 341 -30.07 -16.11 20.49
N GLU A 342 -30.90 -15.96 19.47
CA GLU A 342 -30.48 -15.76 18.08
C GLU A 342 -29.63 -14.51 17.93
N ALA A 343 -30.09 -13.36 18.44
CA ALA A 343 -29.32 -12.11 18.38
C ALA A 343 -27.95 -12.18 19.09
N ILE A 344 -27.87 -12.91 20.23
CA ILE A 344 -26.59 -13.09 20.93
C ILE A 344 -25.65 -13.99 20.13
N SER A 345 -26.17 -15.11 19.60
CA SER A 345 -25.39 -16.05 18.79
C SER A 345 -24.91 -15.39 17.49
N GLU A 346 -25.78 -14.62 16.83
CA GLU A 346 -25.48 -13.88 15.60
C GLU A 346 -24.32 -12.90 15.83
N ARG A 347 -24.42 -12.05 16.86
CA ARG A 347 -23.37 -11.08 17.18
C ARG A 347 -22.03 -11.74 17.50
N ARG A 348 -22.04 -12.90 18.16
CA ARG A 348 -20.83 -13.66 18.47
C ARG A 348 -20.24 -14.33 17.24
N ALA A 349 -21.08 -14.91 16.39
CA ALA A 349 -20.67 -15.51 15.14
C ALA A 349 -20.04 -14.46 14.22
N GLN A 350 -20.69 -13.29 14.10
CA GLN A 350 -20.17 -12.13 13.37
C GLN A 350 -18.78 -11.73 13.88
N GLU A 351 -18.62 -11.52 15.19
CA GLU A 351 -17.34 -11.08 15.76
C GLU A 351 -16.24 -12.16 15.64
N ARG A 352 -16.60 -13.44 15.78
CA ARG A 352 -15.66 -14.56 15.57
C ARG A 352 -15.15 -14.56 14.14
N VAL A 353 -16.04 -14.58 13.16
CA VAL A 353 -15.67 -14.59 11.74
C VAL A 353 -14.85 -13.36 11.39
N ARG A 354 -15.23 -12.17 11.88
CA ARG A 354 -14.47 -10.93 11.68
C ARG A 354 -13.03 -11.08 12.17
N ARG A 355 -12.82 -11.62 13.36
CA ARG A 355 -11.48 -11.79 13.96
C ARG A 355 -10.65 -12.85 13.25
N GLU A 356 -11.25 -14.00 12.96
CA GLU A 356 -10.56 -15.09 12.27
C GLU A 356 -10.14 -14.66 10.86
N PHE A 357 -11.04 -14.02 10.12
CA PHE A 357 -10.74 -13.53 8.77
C PHE A 357 -9.69 -12.40 8.78
N GLU A 358 -9.75 -11.49 9.77
CA GLU A 358 -8.72 -10.46 9.93
C GLU A 358 -7.35 -11.09 10.25
N SER A 359 -7.31 -12.07 11.16
CA SER A 359 -6.07 -12.75 11.57
C SER A 359 -5.47 -13.58 10.44
N GLU A 360 -6.28 -14.31 9.66
CA GLU A 360 -5.80 -15.13 8.55
C GLU A 360 -5.28 -14.27 7.38
N THR A 361 -5.75 -13.02 7.23
CA THR A 361 -5.37 -12.14 6.10
C THR A 361 -4.29 -11.12 6.43
N ALA A 362 -4.14 -10.71 7.70
CA ALA A 362 -3.25 -9.62 8.09
C ALA A 362 -1.77 -9.88 7.75
N GLU A 363 -1.29 -11.10 8.00
CA GLU A 363 0.11 -11.46 7.74
C GLU A 363 0.45 -11.38 6.25
N ALA A 364 -0.37 -12.00 5.40
CA ALA A 364 -0.18 -12.02 3.95
C ALA A 364 -0.19 -10.60 3.35
N ILE A 365 -1.12 -9.75 3.78
CA ILE A 365 -1.19 -8.34 3.33
C ILE A 365 0.02 -7.55 3.83
N GLY A 366 0.46 -7.78 5.07
CA GLY A 366 1.66 -7.15 5.63
C GLY A 366 2.92 -7.50 4.83
N GLN A 367 3.10 -8.78 4.51
CA GLN A 367 4.21 -9.26 3.67
C GLN A 367 4.14 -8.67 2.26
N ALA A 368 2.95 -8.65 1.63
CA ALA A 368 2.77 -8.05 0.30
C ALA A 368 3.12 -6.56 0.29
N SER A 369 2.79 -5.81 1.35
CA SER A 369 3.14 -4.39 1.50
C SER A 369 4.65 -4.18 1.62
N GLN A 370 5.33 -5.01 2.41
CA GLN A 370 6.79 -4.96 2.52
C GLN A 370 7.47 -5.32 1.21
N ASP A 371 7.05 -6.41 0.56
CA ASP A 371 7.59 -6.85 -0.72
C ASP A 371 7.39 -5.82 -1.82
N TYR A 372 6.23 -5.18 -1.88
CA TYR A 372 5.95 -4.09 -2.81
C TYR A 372 6.95 -2.93 -2.62
N GLU A 373 7.16 -2.49 -1.38
CA GLU A 373 8.09 -1.40 -1.08
C GLU A 373 9.55 -1.78 -1.38
N HIS A 374 9.98 -2.95 -0.92
CA HIS A 374 11.39 -3.36 -0.97
C HIS A 374 11.83 -3.91 -2.33
N LYS A 375 10.98 -4.70 -2.99
CA LYS A 375 11.33 -5.40 -4.25
C LYS A 375 10.93 -4.60 -5.49
N PHE A 376 9.90 -3.75 -5.41
CA PHE A 376 9.42 -2.98 -6.56
C PHE A 376 9.69 -1.48 -6.42
N ARG A 377 9.19 -0.82 -5.36
CA ARG A 377 9.22 0.64 -5.26
C ARG A 377 10.64 1.21 -5.07
N ARG A 378 11.40 0.70 -4.10
CA ARG A 378 12.77 1.19 -3.82
C ARG A 378 13.73 1.02 -5.01
N PRO A 379 13.81 -0.14 -5.69
CA PRO A 379 14.68 -0.29 -6.86
C PRO A 379 14.32 0.64 -8.01
N LEU A 380 13.02 0.87 -8.26
CA LEU A 380 12.57 1.80 -9.31
C LEU A 380 12.84 3.27 -8.95
N LYS A 381 12.82 3.63 -7.67
CA LYS A 381 13.25 4.95 -7.22
C LYS A 381 14.76 5.15 -7.24
N ALA A 382 15.56 4.08 -7.21
CA ALA A 382 17.02 4.13 -7.23
C ALA A 382 17.61 4.36 -8.63
N ARG A 383 16.89 3.91 -9.67
CA ARG A 383 17.19 4.23 -11.07
C ARG A 383 16.87 5.69 -11.34
#